data_AF-D7B3B6-F1
#
_entry.id   AF-D7B3B6-F1
#
_cell.length_a   1.000
_cell.length_b   1.000
_cell.length_c   1.000
_cell.angle_alpha   90.00
_cell.angle_beta   90.00
_cell.angle_gamma   90.00
#
_symmetry.space_group_name_H-M   'P 1'
#
loop_
_entity.id
_entity.type
_entity.pdbx_description
1 polymer ?
#
loop_
_entity_poly.entity_id
_entity_poly.type
_entity_poly.pdbx_seq_one_letter_code
_entity_poly.pdbx_strand_id
1 'polypeptide(L)'
;MGHRHPSKLKNSEVSHARARWLLRAELDGCDECRREGDREALADLATGGVFDSLLTGFVLSRTQHWYSPSRPVTYPATVYRIAPVEERDFWRQPTQHCMRVCTVRGSEGTSVDTVPALKELRLMSMDHRRTVLDDVMDGLAETEG
;
A
#
# COMPACT_ATOMS: atom_id res chain seq x y z
N MET A 1 -2.18 -11.68 -25.78
CA MET A 1 -3.32 -10.80 -26.11
C MET A 1 -3.27 -9.62 -25.15
N GLY A 2 -3.56 -8.40 -25.58
CA GLY A 2 -3.47 -7.22 -24.71
C GLY A 2 -4.72 -7.08 -23.86
N HIS A 3 -4.63 -7.34 -22.55
CA HIS A 3 -5.69 -7.06 -21.59
C HIS A 3 -5.83 -5.54 -21.46
N ARG A 4 -7.04 -5.01 -21.68
CA ARG A 4 -7.32 -3.56 -21.63
C ARG A 4 -7.79 -3.18 -20.23
N HIS A 5 -6.87 -2.67 -19.43
CA HIS A 5 -7.19 -2.12 -18.11
C HIS A 5 -7.46 -0.60 -18.17
N PRO A 6 -8.04 0.02 -17.12
CA PRO A 6 -8.28 1.46 -17.04
C PRO A 6 -7.05 2.28 -17.43
N SER A 7 -7.24 3.35 -18.22
CA SER A 7 -6.10 4.11 -18.78
C SER A 7 -5.44 5.03 -17.76
N LYS A 8 -6.14 5.42 -16.69
CA LYS A 8 -5.67 6.37 -15.67
C LYS A 8 -6.01 5.87 -14.27
N LEU A 9 -5.06 6.05 -13.36
CA LEU A 9 -5.24 5.91 -11.91
C LEU A 9 -5.24 7.32 -11.31
N LYS A 10 -6.07 7.57 -10.31
CA LYS A 10 -6.14 8.82 -9.53
C LYS A 10 -4.90 8.96 -8.63
N ASN A 11 -4.40 7.86 -8.07
CA ASN A 11 -3.26 7.83 -7.16
C ASN A 11 -1.93 8.03 -7.93
N SER A 12 -1.31 9.20 -7.72
CA SER A 12 0.01 9.55 -8.25
C SER A 12 1.17 8.92 -7.48
N GLU A 13 0.93 8.52 -6.24
CA GLU A 13 1.94 8.02 -5.31
C GLU A 13 2.38 6.59 -5.63
N VAL A 14 1.52 5.81 -6.31
CA VAL A 14 1.95 4.56 -6.96
C VAL A 14 2.73 4.91 -8.23
N SER A 15 4.04 5.11 -8.08
CA SER A 15 4.95 5.59 -9.14
C SER A 15 5.53 4.48 -10.02
N HIS A 16 5.68 3.24 -9.52
CA HIS A 16 6.29 2.15 -10.27
C HIS A 16 5.34 1.64 -11.37
N ALA A 17 5.81 1.61 -12.63
CA ALA A 17 4.97 1.28 -13.78
C ALA A 17 4.26 -0.08 -13.65
N ARG A 18 4.95 -1.05 -13.05
CA ARG A 18 4.42 -2.40 -12.84
C ARG A 18 3.44 -2.50 -11.67
N ALA A 19 3.64 -1.70 -10.62
CA ALA A 19 2.67 -1.55 -9.54
C ALA A 19 1.38 -0.91 -10.06
N ARG A 20 1.50 0.13 -10.88
CA ARG A 20 0.35 0.75 -11.57
C ARG A 20 -0.36 -0.21 -12.52
N TRP A 21 0.36 -1.12 -13.17
CA TRP A 21 -0.27 -2.15 -14.00
C TRP A 21 -1.06 -3.14 -13.14
N LEU A 22 -0.49 -3.62 -12.04
CA LEU A 22 -1.17 -4.51 -11.10
C LEU A 22 -2.45 -3.87 -10.54
N LEU A 23 -2.39 -2.60 -10.09
CA LEU A 23 -3.57 -1.90 -9.57
C LEU A 23 -4.66 -1.72 -10.64
N ARG A 24 -4.28 -1.52 -11.90
CA ARG A 24 -5.26 -1.48 -12.99
C ARG A 24 -5.88 -2.85 -13.25
N ALA A 25 -5.11 -3.94 -13.12
CA ALA A 25 -5.64 -5.30 -13.24
C ALA A 25 -6.62 -5.64 -12.10
N GLU A 26 -6.34 -5.18 -10.88
CA GLU A 26 -7.25 -5.28 -9.73
C GLU A 26 -8.59 -4.59 -10.01
N LEU A 27 -8.54 -3.32 -10.42
CA LEU A 27 -9.74 -2.52 -10.72
C LEU A 27 -10.58 -3.08 -11.89
N ASP A 28 -9.94 -3.78 -12.81
CA ASP A 28 -10.59 -4.43 -13.96
C ASP A 28 -11.12 -5.85 -13.62
N GLY A 29 -10.83 -6.36 -12.42
CA GLY A 29 -11.19 -7.73 -12.01
C GLY A 29 -10.50 -8.81 -12.84
N CYS A 30 -9.30 -8.55 -13.37
CA CYS A 30 -8.60 -9.47 -14.25
C CYS A 30 -7.70 -10.45 -13.46
N ASP A 31 -8.25 -11.59 -13.07
CA ASP A 31 -7.58 -12.64 -12.28
C ASP A 31 -6.20 -13.07 -12.82
N GLU A 32 -6.05 -13.21 -14.14
CA GLU A 32 -4.80 -13.68 -14.75
C GLU A 32 -3.69 -12.64 -14.55
N CYS A 33 -3.96 -11.40 -14.94
CA CYS A 33 -3.05 -10.28 -14.75
C CYS A 33 -2.78 -10.02 -13.26
N ARG A 34 -3.79 -10.24 -12.41
CA ARG A 34 -3.65 -10.11 -10.97
C ARG A 34 -2.67 -11.11 -10.40
N ARG A 35 -2.83 -12.40 -10.71
CA ARG A 35 -1.91 -13.46 -10.24
C ARG A 35 -0.48 -13.27 -10.75
N GLU A 36 -0.31 -12.76 -11.96
CA GLU A 36 1.00 -12.42 -12.51
C GLU A 36 1.64 -11.28 -11.69
N GLY A 37 0.92 -10.16 -11.55
CA GLY A 37 1.45 -9.01 -10.83
C GLY A 37 1.66 -9.28 -9.34
N ASP A 38 0.85 -10.13 -8.71
CA ASP A 38 1.09 -10.60 -7.34
C ASP A 38 2.42 -11.31 -7.21
N ARG A 39 2.72 -12.21 -8.15
CA ARG A 39 3.99 -12.93 -8.15
C ARG A 39 5.17 -11.95 -8.29
N GLU A 40 5.05 -10.97 -9.18
CA GLU A 40 6.06 -9.93 -9.38
C GLU A 40 6.23 -9.05 -8.13
N ALA A 41 5.13 -8.59 -7.53
CA ALA A 41 5.14 -7.76 -6.34
C ALA A 41 5.73 -8.47 -5.12
N LEU A 42 5.36 -9.73 -4.90
CA LEU A 42 5.88 -10.52 -3.78
C LEU A 42 7.36 -10.89 -3.93
N ALA A 43 7.86 -10.95 -5.16
CA ALA A 43 9.27 -11.19 -5.46
C ALA A 43 10.11 -9.90 -5.35
N ASP A 44 9.54 -8.74 -5.65
CA ASP A 44 10.23 -7.46 -5.64
C ASP A 44 9.91 -6.61 -4.41
N LEU A 45 10.61 -6.92 -3.32
CA LEU A 45 10.58 -6.19 -2.06
C LEU A 45 11.70 -5.15 -1.95
N ALA A 46 12.37 -4.78 -3.04
CA ALA A 46 13.43 -3.77 -3.02
C ALA A 46 12.85 -2.35 -2.76
N THR A 47 13.67 -1.45 -2.23
CA THR A 47 13.29 -0.03 -2.15
C THR A 47 13.16 0.52 -3.58
N GLY A 48 12.06 1.22 -3.85
CA GLY A 48 11.65 1.63 -5.19
C GLY A 48 11.07 0.51 -6.06
N GLY A 49 10.97 -0.71 -5.54
CA GLY A 49 10.41 -1.86 -6.24
C GLY A 49 8.88 -1.84 -6.31
N VAL A 50 8.30 -2.89 -6.88
CA VAL A 50 6.85 -3.03 -7.08
C VAL A 50 6.10 -2.94 -5.75
N PHE A 51 6.47 -3.75 -4.76
CA PHE A 51 5.76 -3.77 -3.48
C PHE A 51 5.90 -2.43 -2.75
N ASP A 52 7.11 -1.86 -2.74
CA ASP A 52 7.38 -0.58 -2.09
C ASP A 52 6.52 0.55 -2.67
N SER A 53 6.37 0.58 -4.00
CA SER A 53 5.52 1.57 -4.65
C SER A 53 4.04 1.43 -4.31
N LEU A 54 3.53 0.19 -4.19
CA LEU A 54 2.15 -0.06 -3.74
C LEU A 54 1.96 0.38 -2.29
N LEU A 55 2.88 -0.04 -1.40
CA LEU A 55 2.84 0.30 0.01
C LEU A 55 2.92 1.81 0.24
N THR A 56 3.80 2.50 -0.48
CA THR A 56 3.93 3.96 -0.46
C THR A 56 2.62 4.61 -0.87
N GLY A 57 2.06 4.18 -2.00
CA GLY A 57 0.81 4.75 -2.51
C GLY A 57 -0.38 4.53 -1.59
N PHE A 58 -0.46 3.35 -0.97
CA PHE A 58 -1.48 3.01 0.02
C PHE A 58 -1.38 3.88 1.28
N VAL A 59 -0.17 4.00 1.84
CA VAL A 59 0.03 4.76 3.08
C VAL A 59 -0.26 6.24 2.88
N LEU A 60 0.22 6.83 1.79
CA LEU A 60 0.02 8.25 1.52
C LEU A 60 -1.45 8.55 1.22
N SER A 61 -2.13 7.71 0.43
CA SER A 61 -3.54 7.92 0.13
C SER A 61 -4.43 7.81 1.38
N ARG A 62 -4.20 6.80 2.23
CA ARG A 62 -4.94 6.66 3.49
C ARG A 62 -4.63 7.78 4.47
N THR A 63 -3.37 8.19 4.59
CA THR A 63 -3.00 9.29 5.49
C THR A 63 -3.69 10.60 5.10
N GLN A 64 -3.78 10.91 3.80
CA GLN A 64 -4.55 12.05 3.31
C GLN A 64 -6.04 11.92 3.64
N HIS A 65 -6.61 10.73 3.49
CA HIS A 65 -8.01 10.47 3.81
C HIS A 65 -8.33 10.64 5.30
N TRP A 66 -7.40 10.26 6.19
CA TRP A 66 -7.56 10.37 7.64
C TRP A 66 -7.21 11.75 8.19
N TYR A 67 -6.65 12.64 7.37
CA TYR A 67 -6.28 13.97 7.81
C TYR A 67 -7.51 14.74 8.32
N SER A 68 -7.41 15.25 9.54
CA SER A 68 -8.45 16.05 10.16
C SER A 68 -7.86 17.32 10.76
N PRO A 69 -8.22 18.52 10.26
CA PRO A 69 -7.73 19.79 10.81
C PRO A 69 -8.06 19.99 12.29
N SER A 70 -9.14 19.37 12.79
CA SER A 70 -9.56 19.47 14.20
C SER A 70 -8.78 18.52 15.13
N ARG A 71 -8.03 17.56 14.57
CA ARG A 71 -7.19 16.60 15.31
C ARG A 71 -5.86 16.43 14.58
N PRO A 72 -4.99 17.45 14.61
CA PRO A 72 -3.75 17.41 13.86
C PRO A 72 -2.84 16.30 14.40
N VAL A 73 -2.29 15.52 13.48
CA VAL A 73 -1.28 14.50 13.78
C VAL A 73 0.08 15.16 13.92
N THR A 74 0.83 14.81 14.96
CA THR A 74 2.25 15.17 15.07
C THR A 74 3.12 14.14 14.34
N TYR A 75 3.86 14.59 13.34
CA TYR A 75 4.83 13.79 12.60
C TYR A 75 6.25 13.98 13.17
N PRO A 76 7.13 12.96 13.12
CA PRO A 76 6.90 11.65 12.52
C PRO A 76 5.95 10.77 13.33
N ALA A 77 5.20 9.92 12.62
CA ALA A 77 4.24 9.02 13.21
C ALA A 77 4.19 7.69 12.45
N THR A 78 4.03 6.58 13.17
CA THR A 78 3.78 5.30 12.51
C THR A 78 2.37 5.26 11.93
N VAL A 79 2.18 4.60 10.78
CA VAL A 79 0.86 4.48 10.14
C VAL A 79 -0.18 3.92 11.11
N TYR A 80 0.20 2.88 11.86
CA TYR A 80 -0.68 2.27 12.86
C TYR A 80 -1.15 3.25 13.94
N ARG A 81 -0.37 4.28 14.27
CA ARG A 81 -0.74 5.26 15.32
C ARG A 81 -1.74 6.29 14.82
N ILE A 82 -1.72 6.58 13.52
CA ILE A 82 -2.51 7.66 12.92
C ILE A 82 -3.79 7.14 12.25
N ALA A 83 -3.82 5.85 11.87
CA ALA A 83 -5.01 5.20 11.36
C ALA A 83 -6.17 5.29 12.37
N PRO A 84 -7.42 5.52 11.94
CA PRO A 84 -8.62 5.27 12.75
C PRO A 84 -8.63 3.87 13.36
N VAL A 85 -9.40 3.66 14.43
CA VAL A 85 -9.42 2.34 15.11
C VAL A 85 -10.04 1.29 14.20
N GLU A 86 -11.10 1.67 13.49
CA GLU A 86 -11.84 0.84 12.55
C GLU A 86 -10.94 0.30 11.43
N GLU A 87 -10.03 1.15 10.94
CA GLU A 87 -9.01 0.79 9.95
C GLU A 87 -8.02 -0.26 10.46
N ARG A 88 -7.56 -0.08 11.70
CA ARG A 88 -6.61 -1.01 12.33
C ARG A 88 -7.25 -2.38 12.55
N ASP A 89 -8.52 -2.41 12.92
CA ASP A 89 -9.26 -3.63 13.20
C ASP A 89 -9.61 -4.39 11.91
N PHE A 90 -9.73 -3.68 10.78
CA PHE A 90 -9.93 -4.29 9.48
C PHE A 90 -8.66 -4.99 8.95
N TRP A 91 -7.49 -4.42 9.22
CA TRP A 91 -6.23 -5.01 8.78
C TRP A 91 -5.93 -6.34 9.44
N ARG A 92 -5.45 -7.28 8.62
CA ARG A 92 -4.96 -8.55 9.12
C ARG A 92 -3.67 -8.33 9.91
N GLN A 93 -3.38 -9.22 10.87
CA GLN A 93 -2.27 -9.06 11.81
C GLN A 93 -0.90 -8.79 11.15
N PRO A 94 -0.52 -9.46 10.03
CA PRO A 94 0.74 -9.15 9.35
C PRO A 94 0.80 -7.70 8.84
N THR A 95 -0.32 -7.18 8.34
CA THR A 95 -0.44 -5.80 7.85
C THR A 95 -0.29 -4.81 9.00
N GLN A 96 -0.96 -5.06 10.12
CA GLN A 96 -0.81 -4.24 11.33
C GLN A 96 0.66 -4.16 11.78
N HIS A 97 1.39 -5.28 11.74
CA HIS A 97 2.83 -5.30 12.07
C HIS A 97 3.64 -4.41 11.15
N CYS A 98 3.44 -4.50 9.83
CA CYS A 98 4.07 -3.60 8.86
C CYS A 98 3.72 -2.13 9.13
N MET A 99 2.46 -1.82 9.45
CA MET A 99 2.01 -0.44 9.72
C MET A 99 2.56 0.13 11.03
N ARG A 100 3.00 -0.70 11.97
CA ARG A 100 3.66 -0.26 13.22
C ARG A 100 5.09 0.21 13.00
N VAL A 101 5.74 -0.23 11.93
CA VAL A 101 7.13 0.15 11.61
C VAL A 101 7.23 1.10 10.41
N CYS A 102 6.17 1.20 9.61
CA CYS A 102 6.05 2.19 8.54
C CYS A 102 5.81 3.59 9.12
N THR A 103 6.64 4.57 8.77
CA THR A 103 6.61 5.90 9.39
C THR A 103 6.28 6.99 8.38
N VAL A 104 5.23 7.75 8.65
CA VAL A 104 4.86 8.95 7.90
C VAL A 104 5.61 10.17 8.44
N ARG A 105 6.07 11.02 7.53
CA ARG A 105 6.89 12.21 7.78
C ARG A 105 6.41 13.40 6.94
N GLY A 106 6.94 14.58 7.27
CA GLY A 106 6.61 15.85 6.62
C GLY A 106 5.45 16.57 7.30
N SER A 107 5.39 17.89 7.13
CA SER A 107 4.21 18.67 7.50
C SER A 107 3.04 18.14 6.67
N GLU A 108 1.99 17.67 7.33
CA GLU A 108 0.79 17.06 6.71
C GLU A 108 0.96 15.62 6.18
N GLY A 109 2.08 14.96 6.46
CA GLY A 109 2.25 13.53 6.12
C GLY A 109 2.50 13.27 4.63
N THR A 110 3.27 14.14 3.99
CA THR A 110 3.56 14.12 2.54
C THR A 110 4.61 13.10 2.12
N SER A 111 5.21 12.35 3.06
CA SER A 111 6.23 11.35 2.75
C SER A 111 6.14 10.16 3.71
N VAL A 112 6.60 9.01 3.26
CA VAL A 112 6.59 7.77 4.04
C VAL A 112 7.94 7.07 3.96
N ASP A 113 8.37 6.52 5.09
CA ASP A 113 9.50 5.62 5.22
C ASP A 113 8.98 4.19 5.37
N THR A 114 9.01 3.46 4.26
CA THR A 114 8.59 2.07 4.12
C THR A 114 9.72 1.07 4.38
N VAL A 115 10.97 1.53 4.49
CA VAL A 115 12.15 0.66 4.58
C VAL A 115 12.06 -0.34 5.74
N PRO A 116 11.63 0.05 6.95
CA PRO A 116 11.42 -0.91 8.04
C PRO A 116 10.38 -1.98 7.69
N ALA A 117 9.24 -1.60 7.09
CA ALA A 117 8.20 -2.54 6.70
C ALA A 117 8.68 -3.53 5.63
N LEU A 118 9.47 -3.06 4.64
CA LEU A 118 10.09 -3.95 3.65
C LEU A 118 11.05 -4.97 4.27
N LYS A 119 11.78 -4.58 5.32
CA LYS A 119 12.63 -5.52 6.08
C LYS A 119 11.79 -6.58 6.77
N GLU A 120 10.71 -6.19 7.45
CA GLU A 120 9.78 -7.13 8.08
C GLU A 120 9.17 -8.09 7.04
N LEU A 121 8.68 -7.57 5.91
CA LEU A 121 8.12 -8.38 4.83
C LEU A 121 9.10 -9.46 4.33
N ARG A 122 10.40 -9.13 4.20
CA ARG A 122 11.43 -10.10 3.78
C ARG A 122 11.66 -11.22 4.80
N LEU A 123 11.33 -10.99 6.08
CA LEU A 123 11.42 -12.00 7.14
C LEU A 123 10.12 -12.80 7.30
N MET A 124 9.00 -12.32 6.76
CA MET A 124 7.71 -13.01 6.78
C MET A 124 7.68 -14.21 5.83
N SER A 125 6.80 -15.17 6.15
CA SER A 125 6.39 -16.24 5.25
C SER A 125 5.67 -15.68 4.01
N MET A 126 5.63 -16.45 2.93
CA MET A 126 4.93 -16.05 1.70
C MET A 126 3.44 -15.77 1.93
N ASP A 127 2.78 -16.53 2.80
CA ASP A 127 1.35 -16.35 3.08
C ASP A 127 1.07 -15.05 3.84
N HIS A 128 1.96 -14.67 4.76
CA HIS A 128 1.88 -13.36 5.41
C HIS A 128 2.15 -12.22 4.44
N ARG A 129 3.11 -12.36 3.52
CA ARG A 129 3.36 -11.34 2.49
C ARG A 129 2.16 -11.15 1.56
N ARG A 130 1.53 -12.26 1.13
CA ARG A 130 0.27 -12.23 0.36
C ARG A 130 -0.81 -11.50 1.10
N THR A 131 -0.99 -11.83 2.38
CA THR A 131 -1.94 -11.15 3.27
C THR A 131 -1.72 -9.64 3.31
N VAL A 132 -0.48 -9.17 3.42
CA VAL A 132 -0.18 -7.73 3.39
C VAL A 132 -0.48 -7.13 2.02
N LEU A 133 -0.11 -7.84 0.94
CA LEU A 133 -0.36 -7.37 -0.42
C LEU A 133 -1.87 -7.23 -0.70
N ASP A 134 -2.69 -8.18 -0.26
CA ASP A 134 -4.15 -8.14 -0.40
C ASP A 134 -4.71 -6.89 0.29
N ASP A 135 -4.41 -6.69 1.59
CA ASP A 135 -4.92 -5.53 2.35
C ASP A 135 -4.48 -4.19 1.74
N VAL A 136 -3.24 -4.11 1.24
CA VAL A 136 -2.71 -2.92 0.54
C VAL A 136 -3.46 -2.66 -0.76
N MET A 137 -3.76 -3.72 -1.51
CA MET A 137 -4.42 -3.61 -2.81
C MET A 137 -5.90 -3.30 -2.69
N ASP A 138 -6.59 -3.89 -1.72
CA ASP A 138 -7.97 -3.56 -1.38
C ASP A 138 -8.09 -2.07 -1.00
N GLY A 139 -7.23 -1.58 -0.11
CA GLY A 139 -7.26 -0.17 0.30
C GLY A 139 -6.88 0.81 -0.82
N LEU A 140 -6.02 0.40 -1.75
CA LEU A 140 -5.74 1.18 -2.96
C LEU A 140 -6.96 1.20 -3.90
N ALA A 141 -7.58 0.06 -4.14
CA ALA A 141 -8.75 -0.06 -5.01
C ALA A 141 -9.94 0.76 -4.49
N GLU A 142 -10.19 0.73 -3.18
CA GLU A 142 -11.20 1.58 -2.51
C GLU A 142 -10.99 3.08 -2.79
N THR A 143 -9.73 3.53 -2.83
CA THR A 143 -9.41 4.94 -3.08
C THR A 143 -9.54 5.32 -4.56
N GLU A 144 -9.43 4.34 -5.46
CA GLU A 144 -9.51 4.54 -6.91
C GLU A 144 -10.95 4.53 -7.43
N GLY A 145 -11.88 3.83 -6.76
CA GLY A 145 -13.34 3.91 -7.02
C GLY A 145 -13.84 5.34 -7.02
#